data_AF-A0A2K5Y5X3-F1
#
_entry.id   AF-A0A2K5Y5X3-F1
#
_cell.length_a   1.000
_cell.length_b   1.000
_cell.length_c   1.000
_cell.angle_alpha   90.00
_cell.angle_beta   90.00
_cell.angle_gamma   90.00
#
_symmetry.space_group_name_H-M   'P 1'
#
loop_
_entity.id
_entity.type
_entity.pdbx_description
1 polymer ?
#
loop_
_entity_poly.entity_id
_entity_poly.type
_entity_poly.pdbx_seq_one_letter_code
_entity_poly.pdbx_strand_id
1 'polypeptide(L)'
;RRCSGGPRGRDDPGMGNRGAFLASGAWVTGGKAKDKECMPVTKLRRLVKDMKIKSLEEIYVFSLPIKESEIIDFLLGASLKDEVLKIMPVQKQTHAGQRTRFKAFVAIGDYDGHVGLGVKCSKEVAIATVKLHTVPCKVTGRCGSVLVRLIRAPRGTGFVSAPVAKKLFMMAGIHDCYTSARGCTATLGNFAKATFDAICKTYSYLTPDLWKETVFTKSPYQEFTDHLVKNRTRVSVPRTQAPAVATT
;
A
#
# COMPACT_ATOMS: atom_id res chain seq x y z
N ARG A 1 20.27 -35.19 -64.15
CA ARG A 1 19.11 -35.30 -65.07
C ARG A 1 18.33 -33.98 -64.98
N ARG A 2 17.67 -33.52 -66.05
CA ARG A 2 16.81 -32.31 -66.03
C ARG A 2 15.40 -32.65 -65.52
N CYS A 3 14.73 -31.63 -64.97
CA CYS A 3 13.31 -31.22 -65.14
C CYS A 3 12.91 -30.43 -63.87
N SER A 4 12.69 -29.10 -63.87
CA SER A 4 11.79 -28.23 -64.65
C SER A 4 10.31 -28.33 -64.26
N GLY A 5 9.83 -27.35 -63.51
CA GLY A 5 8.41 -27.09 -63.20
C GLY A 5 8.20 -25.59 -63.03
N GLY A 6 7.19 -25.03 -63.69
CA GLY A 6 6.95 -23.58 -63.78
C GLY A 6 6.08 -22.98 -62.65
N PRO A 7 5.89 -21.65 -62.64
CA PRO A 7 5.19 -20.93 -61.58
C PRO A 7 3.66 -21.03 -61.66
N ARG A 8 2.96 -20.64 -60.59
CA ARG A 8 1.51 -20.44 -60.54
C ARG A 8 1.14 -19.23 -59.66
N GLY A 9 0.06 -18.52 -60.04
CA GLY A 9 -0.76 -17.70 -59.14
C GLY A 9 -0.14 -16.41 -58.60
N ARG A 10 -0.43 -15.28 -59.26
CA ARG A 10 -0.81 -14.06 -58.54
C ARG A 10 -2.33 -14.03 -58.53
N ASP A 11 -2.92 -14.02 -57.33
CA ASP A 11 -4.36 -13.87 -57.14
C ASP A 11 -4.59 -12.72 -56.15
N ASP A 12 -4.85 -11.53 -56.67
CA ASP A 12 -5.16 -10.30 -55.93
C ASP A 12 -6.68 -10.25 -55.60
N PRO A 13 -7.11 -10.20 -54.32
CA PRO A 13 -8.51 -10.06 -53.96
C PRO A 13 -8.84 -8.67 -53.37
N GLY A 14 -9.33 -7.77 -54.24
CA GLY A 14 -10.40 -6.81 -53.91
C GLY A 14 -10.10 -5.65 -52.93
N MET A 15 -10.03 -4.42 -53.47
CA MET A 15 -10.09 -3.17 -52.72
C MET A 15 -11.48 -2.96 -52.08
N GLY A 16 -11.72 -3.56 -50.91
CA GLY A 16 -13.01 -3.51 -50.20
C GLY A 16 -13.25 -2.20 -49.44
N ASN A 17 -13.93 -1.24 -50.07
CA ASN A 17 -14.29 0.06 -49.51
C ASN A 17 -14.97 -0.05 -48.12
N ARG A 18 -14.39 0.57 -47.08
CA ARG A 18 -14.98 0.68 -45.73
C ARG A 18 -14.73 2.03 -45.07
N GLY A 19 -15.78 2.85 -45.08
CA GLY A 19 -16.20 3.74 -43.97
C GLY A 19 -15.13 4.60 -43.29
N ALA A 20 -15.09 5.88 -43.66
CA ALA A 20 -14.36 6.89 -42.92
C ALA A 20 -14.98 7.14 -41.52
N PHE A 21 -14.48 6.43 -40.50
CA PHE A 21 -14.61 6.87 -39.12
C PHE A 21 -13.47 7.85 -38.79
N LEU A 22 -13.66 9.11 -39.17
CA LEU A 22 -12.88 10.21 -38.59
C LEU A 22 -13.16 10.22 -37.10
N ALA A 23 -12.20 9.75 -36.31
CA ALA A 23 -12.31 9.71 -34.86
C ALA A 23 -12.43 11.16 -34.35
N SER A 24 -13.62 11.52 -33.89
CA SER A 24 -13.88 12.71 -33.08
C SER A 24 -13.28 12.54 -31.68
N GLY A 25 -11.96 12.37 -31.65
CA GLY A 25 -11.12 12.35 -30.46
C GLY A 25 -11.09 13.74 -29.85
N ALA A 26 -12.20 14.16 -29.26
CA ALA A 26 -12.26 15.33 -28.42
C ALA A 26 -11.27 15.13 -27.27
N TRP A 27 -10.15 15.85 -27.32
CA TRP A 27 -9.19 15.88 -26.23
C TRP A 27 -9.89 16.51 -25.03
N VAL A 28 -10.35 15.66 -24.10
CA VAL A 28 -10.86 16.11 -22.81
C VAL A 28 -9.68 16.70 -22.05
N THR A 29 -9.53 18.01 -22.20
CA THR A 29 -8.51 18.81 -21.51
C THR A 29 -8.61 18.61 -20.01
N GLY A 30 -7.47 18.69 -19.34
CA GLY A 30 -7.33 18.30 -17.93
C GLY A 30 -8.16 19.16 -16.98
N GLY A 31 -9.44 18.79 -16.81
CA GLY A 31 -10.29 19.32 -15.76
C GLY A 31 -9.66 18.98 -14.41
N LYS A 32 -9.37 20.01 -13.60
CA LYS A 32 -8.84 19.85 -12.24
C LYS A 32 -9.65 18.77 -11.51
N ALA A 33 -8.96 17.78 -10.95
CA ALA A 33 -9.60 16.77 -10.14
C ALA A 33 -10.22 17.45 -8.92
N LYS A 34 -11.54 17.68 -8.95
CA LYS A 34 -12.30 18.00 -7.74
C LYS A 34 -12.11 16.83 -6.78
N ASP A 35 -11.71 17.12 -5.55
CA ASP A 35 -11.52 16.12 -4.51
C ASP A 35 -12.79 15.29 -4.39
N LYS A 36 -12.69 14.01 -4.74
CA LYS A 36 -13.84 13.11 -4.72
C LYS A 36 -14.14 12.80 -3.26
N GLU A 37 -15.15 13.45 -2.73
CA GLU A 37 -15.69 13.19 -1.40
C GLU A 37 -16.40 11.82 -1.36
N CYS A 38 -15.60 10.75 -1.47
CA CYS A 38 -16.05 9.38 -1.37
C CYS A 38 -16.69 9.16 0.01
N MET A 39 -17.98 8.82 0.01
CA MET A 39 -18.73 8.59 1.24
C MET A 39 -18.11 7.44 2.05
N PRO A 40 -17.96 7.57 3.38
CA PRO A 40 -17.27 6.57 4.20
C PRO A 40 -18.03 5.24 4.27
N VAL A 41 -17.41 4.19 3.71
CA VAL A 41 -18.03 2.86 3.60
C VAL A 41 -17.97 2.12 4.93
N THR A 42 -16.85 2.20 5.65
CA THR A 42 -16.71 1.56 6.96
C THR A 42 -17.32 2.37 8.11
N LYS A 43 -17.67 1.68 9.20
CA LYS A 43 -17.98 2.31 10.49
C LYS A 43 -16.80 3.17 11.00
N LEU A 44 -15.57 2.69 10.83
CA LEU A 44 -14.36 3.35 11.31
C LEU A 44 -14.17 4.72 10.65
N ARG A 45 -14.25 4.80 9.33
CA ARG A 45 -14.08 6.07 8.60
C ARG A 45 -15.20 7.07 8.86
N ARG A 46 -16.43 6.62 9.21
CA ARG A 46 -17.49 7.52 9.71
C ARG A 46 -17.05 8.18 11.01
N LEU A 47 -16.62 7.40 12.00
CA LEU A 47 -16.14 7.94 13.28
C LEU A 47 -14.93 8.86 13.14
N VAL A 48 -14.03 8.59 12.19
CA VAL A 48 -12.87 9.46 11.90
C VAL A 48 -13.31 10.75 11.20
N LYS A 49 -14.13 10.68 10.14
CA LYS A 49 -14.65 11.88 9.43
C LYS A 49 -15.51 12.76 10.34
N ASP A 50 -16.32 12.14 11.19
CA ASP A 50 -17.21 12.81 12.15
C ASP A 50 -16.44 13.27 13.43
N MET A 51 -15.09 13.26 13.39
CA MET A 51 -14.14 13.68 14.43
C MET A 51 -14.40 13.07 15.83
N LYS A 52 -14.91 11.83 15.87
CA LYS A 52 -15.11 11.04 17.09
C LYS A 52 -13.86 10.30 17.52
N ILE A 53 -13.10 9.78 16.56
CA ILE A 53 -11.75 9.23 16.75
C ILE A 53 -10.75 10.30 16.34
N LYS A 54 -9.82 10.65 17.23
CA LYS A 54 -8.88 11.78 17.01
C LYS A 54 -7.46 11.32 16.74
N SER A 55 -7.07 10.16 17.27
CA SER A 55 -5.74 9.58 17.14
C SER A 55 -5.77 8.26 16.38
N LEU A 56 -4.63 7.90 15.80
CA LEU A 56 -4.42 6.56 15.26
C LEU A 56 -4.16 5.52 16.37
N GLU A 57 -3.72 5.98 17.55
CA GLU A 57 -3.48 5.16 18.74
C GLU A 57 -4.74 4.47 19.25
N GLU A 58 -5.87 5.19 19.31
CA GLU A 58 -7.21 4.62 19.61
C GLU A 58 -7.54 3.41 18.71
N ILE A 59 -7.19 3.49 17.41
CA ILE A 59 -7.45 2.42 16.44
C ILE A 59 -6.54 1.21 16.70
N TYR A 60 -5.29 1.45 17.11
CA TYR A 60 -4.32 0.41 17.44
C TYR A 60 -4.63 -0.31 18.77
N VAL A 61 -5.03 0.40 19.83
CA VAL A 61 -5.40 -0.20 21.13
C VAL A 61 -6.51 -1.25 20.96
N PHE A 62 -7.53 -0.94 20.16
CA PHE A 62 -8.62 -1.88 19.86
C PHE A 62 -8.35 -2.79 18.65
N SER A 63 -7.12 -2.76 18.10
CA SER A 63 -6.69 -3.58 16.95
C SER A 63 -7.64 -3.54 15.74
N LEU A 64 -8.24 -2.37 15.47
CA LEU A 64 -9.31 -2.25 14.48
C LEU A 64 -8.75 -2.23 13.05
N PRO A 65 -9.24 -3.09 12.14
CA PRO A 65 -8.68 -3.21 10.79
C PRO A 65 -9.06 -2.02 9.91
N ILE A 66 -8.06 -1.19 9.60
CA ILE A 66 -8.14 -0.09 8.62
C ILE A 66 -8.31 -0.70 7.21
N LYS A 67 -9.32 -0.25 6.46
CA LYS A 67 -9.66 -0.75 5.11
C LYS A 67 -9.80 0.34 4.04
N GLU A 68 -9.87 1.59 4.46
CA GLU A 68 -9.95 2.79 3.62
C GLU A 68 -8.68 3.61 3.93
N SER A 69 -7.88 3.96 2.92
CA SER A 69 -6.60 4.68 3.15
C SER A 69 -6.84 6.11 3.63
N GLU A 70 -8.00 6.67 3.27
CA GLU A 70 -8.44 8.01 3.63
C GLU A 70 -8.57 8.23 5.15
N ILE A 71 -8.57 7.15 5.94
CA ILE A 71 -8.45 7.20 7.41
C ILE A 71 -7.06 7.71 7.82
N ILE A 72 -6.00 7.20 7.18
CA ILE A 72 -4.62 7.58 7.45
C ILE A 72 -4.35 8.97 6.87
N ASP A 73 -4.86 9.25 5.66
CA ASP A 73 -4.73 10.55 5.01
C ASP A 73 -5.37 11.67 5.85
N PHE A 74 -6.52 11.43 6.48
CA PHE A 74 -7.18 12.40 7.37
C PHE A 74 -6.45 12.62 8.71
N LEU A 75 -5.87 11.56 9.29
CA LEU A 75 -5.20 11.64 10.59
C LEU A 75 -3.76 12.16 10.50
N LEU A 76 -3.05 11.92 9.39
CA LEU A 76 -1.60 12.10 9.27
C LEU A 76 -1.11 12.64 7.91
N GLY A 77 -2.00 12.87 6.93
CA GLY A 77 -1.62 13.15 5.54
C GLY A 77 -0.72 14.38 5.31
N ALA A 78 -0.57 15.26 6.29
CA ALA A 78 0.32 16.42 6.23
C ALA A 78 1.80 16.11 6.56
N SER A 79 2.10 15.02 7.28
CA SER A 79 3.48 14.66 7.71
C SER A 79 4.09 13.49 6.95
N LEU A 80 3.28 12.63 6.34
CA LEU A 80 3.72 11.43 5.63
C LEU A 80 4.49 11.79 4.33
N LYS A 81 5.73 11.31 4.22
CA LYS A 81 6.54 11.35 2.99
C LYS A 81 6.67 9.96 2.39
N ASP A 82 6.91 9.84 1.09
CA ASP A 82 7.09 8.56 0.40
C ASP A 82 8.49 8.40 -0.25
N GLU A 83 9.02 7.18 -0.24
CA GLU A 83 10.30 6.85 -0.88
C GLU A 83 10.28 5.45 -1.53
N VAL A 84 10.71 5.37 -2.78
CA VAL A 84 10.83 4.08 -3.50
C VAL A 84 12.09 3.33 -3.08
N LEU A 85 11.93 2.09 -2.58
CA LEU A 85 13.04 1.21 -2.21
C LEU A 85 13.64 0.51 -3.43
N LYS A 86 12.79 -0.09 -4.27
CA LYS A 86 13.18 -0.73 -5.54
C LYS A 86 11.97 -1.06 -6.41
N ILE A 87 12.03 -0.68 -7.69
CA ILE A 87 11.13 -1.18 -8.74
C ILE A 87 11.75 -2.44 -9.37
N MET A 88 10.96 -3.48 -9.59
CA MET A 88 11.39 -4.70 -10.28
C MET A 88 10.41 -5.06 -11.40
N PRO A 89 10.85 -5.27 -12.65
CA PRO A 89 10.01 -5.89 -13.66
C PRO A 89 9.78 -7.36 -13.30
N VAL A 90 8.53 -7.80 -13.39
CA VAL A 90 8.09 -9.19 -13.21
C VAL A 90 7.29 -9.58 -14.45
N GLN A 91 7.75 -10.60 -15.17
CA GLN A 91 7.17 -11.00 -16.45
C GLN A 91 6.33 -12.27 -16.29
N LYS A 92 5.25 -12.39 -17.06
CA LYS A 92 4.52 -13.65 -17.28
C LYS A 92 4.49 -13.93 -18.78
N GLN A 93 5.01 -15.08 -19.19
CA GLN A 93 4.90 -15.53 -20.58
C GLN A 93 3.44 -15.81 -20.94
N THR A 94 3.07 -15.45 -22.17
CA THR A 94 1.76 -15.73 -22.77
C THR A 94 1.96 -16.24 -24.20
N HIS A 95 0.89 -16.74 -24.83
CA HIS A 95 0.93 -17.16 -26.24
C HIS A 95 1.28 -16.01 -27.20
N ALA A 96 1.02 -14.75 -26.80
CA ALA A 96 1.39 -13.54 -27.54
C ALA A 96 2.69 -12.89 -27.01
N GLY A 97 3.58 -13.68 -26.40
CA GLY A 97 4.85 -13.22 -25.84
C GLY A 97 4.78 -12.77 -24.38
N GLN A 98 5.83 -12.08 -23.91
CA GLN A 98 6.02 -11.75 -22.50
C GLN A 98 5.16 -10.56 -22.06
N ARG A 99 4.21 -10.79 -21.15
CA ARG A 99 3.45 -9.72 -20.49
C ARG A 99 4.19 -9.26 -19.24
N THR A 100 4.85 -8.11 -19.32
CA THR A 100 5.55 -7.49 -18.19
C THR A 100 4.59 -6.74 -17.26
N ARG A 101 4.95 -6.66 -15.97
CA ARG A 101 4.37 -5.75 -14.97
C ARG A 101 5.48 -5.27 -14.05
N PHE A 102 5.33 -4.11 -13.43
CA PHE A 102 6.24 -3.68 -12.39
C PHE A 102 5.73 -4.13 -11.01
N LYS A 103 6.67 -4.47 -10.15
CA LYS A 103 6.48 -4.69 -8.72
C LYS A 103 7.40 -3.71 -8.01
N ALA A 104 6.83 -2.66 -7.43
CA ALA A 104 7.61 -1.74 -6.62
C ALA A 104 7.50 -2.11 -5.14
N PHE A 105 8.66 -2.03 -4.50
CA PHE A 105 8.87 -2.00 -3.06
C PHE A 105 9.25 -0.57 -2.71
N VAL A 106 8.80 -0.12 -1.57
CA VAL A 106 8.65 1.29 -1.24
C VAL A 106 8.69 1.39 0.31
N ALA A 107 8.97 2.57 0.87
CA ALA A 107 8.73 2.92 2.29
C ALA A 107 8.16 4.37 2.41
N ILE A 108 7.06 4.59 3.17
CA ILE A 108 6.52 5.93 3.56
C ILE A 108 7.00 6.21 4.99
N GLY A 109 7.06 7.47 5.44
CA GLY A 109 6.95 7.76 6.87
C GLY A 109 6.69 9.22 7.25
N ASP A 110 6.11 9.40 8.43
CA ASP A 110 6.00 10.68 9.17
C ASP A 110 7.30 11.03 9.91
N TYR A 111 8.26 10.09 9.99
CA TYR A 111 9.46 10.15 10.84
C TYR A 111 9.13 10.21 12.35
N ASP A 112 7.87 9.95 12.74
CA ASP A 112 7.37 10.12 14.12
C ASP A 112 6.52 8.97 14.70
N GLY A 113 6.10 7.98 13.90
CA GLY A 113 5.41 6.80 14.44
C GLY A 113 4.85 5.83 13.39
N HIS A 114 4.03 6.37 12.50
CA HIS A 114 2.73 5.77 12.14
C HIS A 114 2.68 5.05 10.81
N VAL A 115 3.41 3.96 10.76
CA VAL A 115 4.16 3.69 9.55
C VAL A 115 4.24 2.14 9.41
N GLY A 116 3.86 1.53 8.26
CA GLY A 116 3.84 0.07 7.93
C GLY A 116 3.93 -0.37 6.43
N LEU A 117 4.71 -1.41 6.07
CA LEU A 117 5.22 -1.71 4.70
C LEU A 117 4.21 -2.01 3.56
N GLY A 118 4.38 -1.33 2.42
CA GLY A 118 3.62 -1.56 1.17
C GLY A 118 4.40 -2.31 0.07
N VAL A 119 3.72 -3.27 -0.58
CA VAL A 119 4.22 -4.00 -1.77
C VAL A 119 3.05 -4.33 -2.69
N LYS A 120 3.11 -3.92 -3.97
CA LYS A 120 2.05 -4.18 -4.97
C LYS A 120 2.65 -4.49 -6.33
N CYS A 121 1.93 -5.23 -7.16
CA CYS A 121 2.24 -5.42 -8.58
C CYS A 121 1.26 -4.57 -9.39
N SER A 122 1.72 -3.48 -9.98
CA SER A 122 0.92 -2.42 -10.59
C SER A 122 1.82 -1.59 -11.52
N LYS A 123 1.30 -0.54 -12.17
CA LYS A 123 2.20 0.41 -12.85
C LYS A 123 2.99 1.27 -11.82
N GLU A 124 2.36 1.63 -10.71
CA GLU A 124 2.91 2.43 -9.58
C GLU A 124 2.45 1.84 -8.22
N VAL A 125 3.08 2.22 -7.08
CA VAL A 125 2.83 1.62 -5.73
C VAL A 125 3.12 2.59 -4.55
N ALA A 126 2.30 2.54 -3.48
CA ALA A 126 2.43 3.31 -2.20
C ALA A 126 2.49 2.41 -0.90
N ILE A 127 2.49 2.96 0.34
CA ILE A 127 3.41 2.47 1.42
C ILE A 127 3.26 2.79 2.96
N ALA A 128 4.21 2.29 3.83
CA ALA A 128 4.84 2.88 5.08
C ALA A 128 5.99 2.00 5.79
N THR A 129 6.42 2.16 7.09
CA THR A 129 7.51 1.43 7.91
C THR A 129 7.26 1.03 9.45
N VAL A 130 7.75 1.67 10.57
CA VAL A 130 7.24 1.99 12.00
C VAL A 130 8.35 2.64 12.93
N LYS A 131 8.10 3.59 13.89
CA LYS A 131 9.12 4.28 14.79
C LYS A 131 9.60 3.57 16.08
N LEU A 132 10.84 3.89 16.54
CA LEU A 132 11.30 3.89 17.96
C LEU A 132 12.75 4.47 18.09
N HIS A 133 13.03 5.48 18.94
CA HIS A 133 14.36 6.16 19.00
C HIS A 133 15.59 5.22 18.91
N THR A 134 15.52 4.13 19.67
CA THR A 134 16.27 2.90 19.50
C THR A 134 15.32 1.76 19.82
N VAL A 135 15.51 0.61 19.16
CA VAL A 135 14.72 -0.59 19.41
C VAL A 135 14.87 -1.03 20.88
N PRO A 136 13.77 -1.22 21.64
CA PRO A 136 13.83 -1.38 23.10
C PRO A 136 14.52 -2.69 23.51
N CYS A 137 14.28 -3.76 22.73
CA CYS A 137 14.76 -5.12 23.00
C CYS A 137 15.35 -5.77 21.74
N LYS A 138 16.07 -6.89 21.89
CA LYS A 138 16.78 -7.59 20.81
C LYS A 138 15.81 -8.45 19.95
N VAL A 139 14.95 -7.81 19.18
CA VAL A 139 13.93 -8.45 18.33
C VAL A 139 14.49 -9.09 17.05
N THR A 140 13.80 -10.12 16.54
CA THR A 140 14.12 -10.84 15.30
C THR A 140 12.92 -10.97 14.38
N GLY A 141 13.00 -10.38 13.20
CA GLY A 141 12.04 -10.57 12.11
C GLY A 141 12.54 -11.57 11.07
N ARG A 142 11.61 -12.23 10.37
CA ARG A 142 11.90 -13.28 9.38
C ARG A 142 10.95 -13.22 8.19
N CYS A 143 11.50 -13.33 6.98
CA CYS A 143 10.73 -13.52 5.76
C CYS A 143 11.42 -14.56 4.87
N GLY A 144 10.83 -15.75 4.73
CA GLY A 144 11.44 -16.88 4.04
C GLY A 144 12.73 -17.35 4.72
N SER A 145 13.84 -17.34 3.96
CA SER A 145 15.18 -17.64 4.46
C SER A 145 15.91 -16.44 5.07
N VAL A 146 15.38 -15.22 4.95
CA VAL A 146 16.01 -14.00 5.49
C VAL A 146 15.56 -13.78 6.93
N LEU A 147 16.52 -13.58 7.84
CA LEU A 147 16.31 -13.19 9.23
C LEU A 147 17.04 -11.88 9.49
N VAL A 148 16.35 -10.90 10.08
CA VAL A 148 16.89 -9.60 10.48
C VAL A 148 16.75 -9.45 11.99
N ARG A 149 17.89 -9.30 12.68
CA ARG A 149 17.96 -9.04 14.11
C ARG A 149 18.29 -7.57 14.33
N LEU A 150 17.46 -6.89 15.12
CA LEU A 150 17.72 -5.53 15.59
C LEU A 150 18.34 -5.60 16.99
N ILE A 151 19.31 -4.74 17.26
CA ILE A 151 20.06 -4.70 18.52
C ILE A 151 20.20 -3.23 18.95
N ARG A 152 19.85 -2.96 20.21
CA ARG A 152 19.99 -1.65 20.85
C ARG A 152 21.44 -1.15 20.77
N ALA A 153 21.60 0.08 20.34
CA ALA A 153 22.85 0.82 20.27
C ALA A 153 22.85 1.97 21.31
N PRO A 154 24.03 2.50 21.71
CA PRO A 154 24.10 3.76 22.46
C PRO A 154 23.78 4.97 21.56
N ARG A 155 23.43 6.11 22.19
CA ARG A 155 23.08 7.34 21.47
C ARG A 155 24.24 7.85 20.61
N GLY A 156 23.96 8.25 19.37
CA GLY A 156 24.97 8.78 18.44
C GLY A 156 25.77 7.73 17.66
N THR A 157 25.36 6.46 17.70
CA THR A 157 25.90 5.38 16.87
C THR A 157 25.44 5.48 15.40
N GLY A 158 24.24 6.01 15.18
CA GLY A 158 23.56 5.96 13.89
C GLY A 158 23.14 4.56 13.47
N PHE A 159 22.98 4.37 12.15
CA PHE A 159 22.50 3.11 11.56
C PHE A 159 23.64 2.26 11.02
N VAL A 160 24.01 1.20 11.74
CA VAL A 160 24.87 0.13 11.19
C VAL A 160 23.96 -0.86 10.46
N SER A 161 23.67 -0.57 9.19
CA SER A 161 22.58 -1.20 8.42
C SER A 161 22.79 -1.13 6.91
N ALA A 162 22.32 -2.15 6.20
CA ALA A 162 22.20 -2.12 4.73
C ALA A 162 21.24 -0.97 4.29
N PRO A 163 21.45 -0.34 3.12
CA PRO A 163 20.76 0.91 2.76
C PRO A 163 19.23 0.81 2.74
N VAL A 164 18.67 -0.34 2.36
CA VAL A 164 17.22 -0.59 2.38
C VAL A 164 16.66 -0.57 3.79
N ALA A 165 17.37 -1.15 4.76
CA ALA A 165 16.99 -1.14 6.16
C ALA A 165 17.23 0.26 6.77
N LYS A 166 18.32 0.94 6.41
CA LYS A 166 18.56 2.33 6.80
C LYS A 166 17.42 3.26 6.36
N LYS A 167 16.90 3.14 5.13
CA LYS A 167 15.70 3.87 4.67
C LYS A 167 14.49 3.58 5.56
N LEU A 168 14.19 2.30 5.81
CA LEU A 168 13.10 1.90 6.71
C LEU A 168 13.27 2.49 8.12
N PHE A 169 14.48 2.49 8.69
CA PHE A 169 14.78 3.04 10.01
C PHE A 169 14.82 4.57 10.08
N MET A 170 15.10 5.27 8.98
CA MET A 170 15.03 6.73 8.92
C MET A 170 13.58 7.21 8.90
N MET A 171 12.72 6.61 8.07
CA MET A 171 11.27 6.91 8.05
C MET A 171 10.52 6.43 9.28
N ALA A 172 11.04 5.38 9.93
CA ALA A 172 10.69 5.07 11.28
C ALA A 172 10.97 6.28 12.19
N GLY A 173 12.17 6.89 12.13
CA GLY A 173 12.64 7.75 13.22
C GLY A 173 13.23 6.94 14.37
N ILE A 174 13.70 5.72 14.07
CA ILE A 174 14.83 5.16 14.80
C ILE A 174 16.04 6.05 14.48
N HIS A 175 16.92 6.30 15.45
CA HIS A 175 18.14 7.08 15.24
C HIS A 175 19.39 6.19 15.36
N ASP A 176 19.43 5.34 16.38
CA ASP A 176 20.56 4.47 16.68
C ASP A 176 20.12 3.00 16.66
N CYS A 177 20.76 2.17 15.82
CA CYS A 177 20.49 0.72 15.78
C CYS A 177 21.64 -0.06 15.15
N TYR A 178 22.08 -1.13 15.83
CA TYR A 178 22.90 -2.18 15.24
C TYR A 178 22.00 -3.24 14.60
N THR A 179 22.33 -3.69 13.39
CA THR A 179 21.61 -4.80 12.75
C THR A 179 22.51 -5.97 12.39
N SER A 180 21.95 -7.17 12.47
CA SER A 180 22.58 -8.39 11.96
C SER A 180 21.57 -9.13 11.08
N ALA A 181 21.92 -9.35 9.82
CA ALA A 181 21.09 -10.04 8.85
C ALA A 181 21.72 -11.38 8.47
N ARG A 182 20.91 -12.43 8.34
CA ARG A 182 21.32 -13.77 7.90
C ARG A 182 20.38 -14.28 6.81
N GLY A 183 20.89 -15.17 5.95
CA GLY A 183 20.17 -15.67 4.77
C GLY A 183 20.33 -14.78 3.53
N CYS A 184 19.49 -14.99 2.51
CA CYS A 184 19.64 -14.37 1.18
C CYS A 184 19.15 -12.91 1.13
N THR A 185 19.91 -12.01 1.77
CA THR A 185 19.62 -10.56 1.86
C THR A 185 19.56 -9.85 0.51
N ALA A 186 20.18 -10.40 -0.53
CA ALA A 186 20.06 -9.93 -1.92
C ALA A 186 18.60 -9.88 -2.42
N THR A 187 17.71 -10.71 -1.86
CA THR A 187 16.27 -10.66 -2.14
C THR A 187 15.60 -9.50 -1.36
N LEU A 188 15.81 -8.27 -1.85
CA LEU A 188 15.34 -7.02 -1.23
C LEU A 188 13.90 -7.08 -0.72
N GLY A 189 12.98 -7.67 -1.48
CA GLY A 189 11.58 -7.79 -1.09
C GLY A 189 11.31 -8.68 0.13
N ASN A 190 12.17 -9.66 0.41
CA ASN A 190 12.14 -10.45 1.63
C ASN A 190 12.88 -9.73 2.76
N PHE A 191 14.02 -9.09 2.45
CA PHE A 191 14.79 -8.32 3.42
C PHE A 191 14.01 -7.14 4.02
N ALA A 192 13.31 -6.36 3.18
CA ALA A 192 12.44 -5.27 3.64
C ALA A 192 11.28 -5.79 4.50
N LYS A 193 10.67 -6.92 4.12
CA LYS A 193 9.61 -7.59 4.92
C LYS A 193 10.13 -8.13 6.25
N ALA A 194 11.30 -8.76 6.28
CA ALA A 194 11.93 -9.25 7.51
C ALA A 194 12.34 -8.11 8.44
N THR A 195 12.76 -6.97 7.87
CA THR A 195 13.03 -5.73 8.63
C THR A 195 11.74 -5.17 9.23
N PHE A 196 10.67 -5.05 8.43
CA PHE A 196 9.36 -4.58 8.90
C PHE A 196 8.77 -5.49 9.99
N ASP A 197 8.78 -6.80 9.79
CA ASP A 197 8.36 -7.80 10.79
C ASP A 197 9.18 -7.70 12.10
N ALA A 198 10.48 -7.39 12.03
CA ALA A 198 11.29 -7.12 13.21
C ALA A 198 10.83 -5.86 13.97
N ILE A 199 10.42 -4.82 13.24
CA ILE A 199 9.91 -3.58 13.84
C ILE A 199 8.51 -3.81 14.43
N CYS A 200 7.56 -4.46 13.74
CA CYS A 200 6.23 -4.75 14.30
C CYS A 200 6.30 -5.51 15.63
N LYS A 201 7.28 -6.42 15.77
CA LYS A 201 7.51 -7.21 16.98
C LYS A 201 8.03 -6.43 18.18
N THR A 202 8.35 -5.13 18.07
CA THR A 202 8.70 -4.31 19.24
C THR A 202 7.49 -4.13 20.15
N TYR A 203 6.31 -3.83 19.60
CA TYR A 203 5.06 -3.72 20.33
C TYR A 203 4.54 -5.08 20.83
N SER A 204 4.96 -6.18 20.21
CA SER A 204 4.66 -7.54 20.68
C SER A 204 5.56 -8.00 21.85
N TYR A 205 6.55 -7.20 22.26
CA TYR A 205 7.50 -7.58 23.31
C TYR A 205 7.12 -6.95 24.66
N LEU A 206 6.61 -7.77 25.58
CA LEU A 206 6.19 -7.33 26.91
C LEU A 206 7.41 -6.99 27.79
N THR A 207 7.67 -5.70 28.03
CA THR A 207 8.65 -5.25 29.02
C THR A 207 8.03 -5.17 30.43
N PRO A 208 8.84 -5.17 31.51
CA PRO A 208 8.33 -5.03 32.88
C PRO A 208 7.51 -3.76 33.14
N ASP A 209 7.77 -2.69 32.39
CA ASP A 209 7.01 -1.43 32.46
C ASP A 209 5.53 -1.62 32.09
N LEU A 210 5.25 -2.62 31.25
CA LEU A 210 3.93 -2.99 30.73
C LEU A 210 3.26 -4.11 31.53
N TRP A 211 3.82 -4.53 32.68
CA TRP A 211 3.20 -5.53 33.56
C TRP A 211 2.09 -4.97 34.46
N LYS A 212 1.86 -3.65 34.44
CA LYS A 212 0.72 -3.01 35.13
C LYS A 212 -0.59 -3.40 34.44
N GLU A 213 -1.62 -3.73 35.22
CA GLU A 213 -2.91 -4.14 34.68
C GLU A 213 -3.53 -3.04 33.79
N THR A 214 -3.97 -3.44 32.59
CA THR A 214 -4.53 -2.51 31.62
C THR A 214 -5.98 -2.17 31.95
N VAL A 215 -6.27 -0.89 32.18
CA VAL A 215 -7.64 -0.41 32.33
C VAL A 215 -8.38 -0.54 30.99
N PHE A 216 -9.30 -1.49 30.90
CA PHE A 216 -10.08 -1.74 29.69
C PHE A 216 -11.11 -0.63 29.45
N THR A 217 -10.78 0.30 28.57
CA THR A 217 -11.73 1.28 28.02
C THR A 217 -12.71 0.62 27.04
N LYS A 218 -13.88 1.24 26.82
CA LYS A 218 -14.87 0.73 25.85
C LYS A 218 -14.38 1.01 24.43
N SER A 219 -14.67 0.11 23.50
CA SER A 219 -14.28 0.32 22.10
C SER A 219 -15.06 1.50 21.46
N PRO A 220 -14.46 2.27 20.53
CA PRO A 220 -15.17 3.35 19.83
C PRO A 220 -16.43 2.89 19.10
N TYR A 221 -16.50 1.63 18.66
CA TYR A 221 -17.72 1.06 18.10
C TYR A 221 -18.85 0.87 19.11
N GLN A 222 -18.51 0.62 20.38
CA GLN A 222 -19.47 0.48 21.48
C GLN A 222 -19.93 1.85 21.95
N GLU A 223 -19.01 2.78 22.21
CA GLU A 223 -19.33 4.13 22.68
C GLU A 223 -20.14 4.95 21.67
N PHE A 224 -19.76 4.87 20.39
CA PHE A 224 -20.45 5.59 19.31
C PHE A 224 -21.51 4.73 18.60
N THR A 225 -22.07 3.70 19.26
CA THR A 225 -23.14 2.84 18.71
C THR A 225 -24.32 3.68 18.19
N ASP A 226 -24.88 4.57 19.02
CA ASP A 226 -26.05 5.37 18.66
C ASP A 226 -25.77 6.34 17.50
N HIS A 227 -24.53 6.85 17.44
CA HIS A 227 -24.07 7.72 16.36
C HIS A 227 -23.99 6.94 15.03
N LEU A 228 -23.45 5.72 15.07
CA LEU A 228 -23.39 4.81 13.92
C LEU A 228 -24.77 4.30 13.47
N VAL A 229 -25.77 4.26 14.37
CA VAL A 229 -27.16 3.93 14.06
C VAL A 229 -27.87 5.13 13.43
N LYS A 230 -27.72 6.35 13.99
CA LYS A 230 -28.27 7.59 13.42
C LYS A 230 -27.69 7.88 12.03
N ASN A 231 -26.37 7.75 11.87
CA ASN A 231 -25.67 7.92 10.59
C ASN A 231 -25.69 6.62 9.73
N ARG A 232 -26.70 5.75 9.92
CA ARG A 232 -27.02 4.58 9.09
C ARG A 232 -28.08 4.88 8.03
N THR A 233 -28.22 6.14 7.62
CA THR A 233 -29.00 6.51 6.44
C THR A 233 -28.57 5.63 5.26
N ARG A 234 -29.55 4.95 4.65
CA ARG A 234 -29.27 3.99 3.58
C ARG A 234 -28.68 4.77 2.41
N VAL A 235 -27.59 4.28 1.82
CA VAL A 235 -27.15 4.74 0.50
C VAL A 235 -28.18 4.24 -0.50
N SER A 236 -29.24 5.03 -0.70
CA SER A 236 -30.16 4.88 -1.82
C SER A 236 -29.38 5.25 -3.07
N VAL A 237 -28.65 4.27 -3.62
CA VAL A 237 -28.04 4.39 -4.95
C VAL A 237 -29.14 4.87 -5.89
N PRO A 238 -29.02 6.06 -6.52
CA PRO A 238 -29.99 6.50 -7.48
C PRO A 238 -30.04 5.45 -8.58
N ARG A 239 -31.19 4.79 -8.74
CA ARG A 239 -31.43 3.96 -9.92
C ARG A 239 -31.44 4.94 -11.10
N THR A 240 -30.33 4.99 -11.83
CA THR A 240 -30.28 5.65 -13.14
C THR A 240 -31.33 4.98 -14.00
N GLN A 241 -32.50 5.59 -14.10
CA GLN A 241 -33.53 5.14 -15.03
C GLN A 241 -32.93 5.29 -16.42
N ALA A 242 -32.78 4.18 -17.14
CA ALA A 242 -32.46 4.26 -18.55
C ALA A 242 -33.59 5.06 -19.23
N PRO A 243 -33.28 6.04 -20.09
CA PRO A 243 -34.32 6.77 -20.80
C PRO A 243 -35.14 5.77 -21.61
N ALA A 244 -36.46 5.77 -21.42
CA ALA A 244 -37.35 4.92 -22.20
C ALA A 244 -37.25 5.35 -23.66
N VAL A 245 -36.71 4.45 -24.51
CA VAL A 245 -36.68 4.68 -25.96
C VAL A 245 -38.11 4.58 -26.46
N ALA A 246 -38.73 5.74 -26.71
CA ALA A 246 -40.04 5.80 -27.34
C ALA A 246 -39.95 5.12 -28.71
N THR A 247 -40.76 4.08 -28.90
CA THR A 247 -40.89 3.42 -30.20
C THR A 247 -42.12 3.98 -30.91
N THR A 248 -41.88 4.68 -32.00
CA THR A 248 -42.87 5.21 -32.95
C THR A 248 -42.25 5.13 -34.35
#